data_AF-A0A8C0J332-F1
#
_entry.id   AF-A0A8C0J332-F1
#
_cell.length_a   1.000
_cell.length_b   1.000
_cell.length_c   1.000
_cell.angle_alpha   90.00
_cell.angle_beta   90.00
_cell.angle_gamma   90.00
#
_symmetry.space_group_name_H-M   'P 1'
#
loop_
_entity.id
_entity.type
_entity.pdbx_description
1 polymer ?
#
loop_
_entity_poly.entity_id
_entity_poly.type
_entity_poly.pdbx_seq_one_letter_code
_entity_poly.pdbx_strand_id
1 'polypeptide(L)'
;LTVPFPPPEGSGCKLCPRHWALHRDKCYWLSEDNQYWSWGRDDCSWKGSHLLVIQDQEELEFIQNIPGNQNPVWIGLNITSPGRKWTWVDGSPLNQTLFAVSGPAEENSCAAVKKTQIKSEICNTDYKWICQKEAVLI
;
A
#
# COMPACT_ATOMS: atom_id res chain seq x y z
N LEU A 1 -10.20 -9.39 48.74
CA LEU A 1 -9.24 -10.23 48.01
C LEU A 1 -9.08 -9.62 46.63
N THR A 2 -7.92 -9.03 46.34
CA THR A 2 -7.66 -8.20 45.15
C THR A 2 -7.41 -9.08 43.93
N VAL A 3 -8.12 -8.80 42.83
CA VAL A 3 -7.95 -9.46 41.52
C VAL A 3 -6.58 -9.07 40.95
N PRO A 4 -5.75 -10.01 40.44
CA PRO A 4 -4.51 -9.65 39.77
C PRO A 4 -4.82 -9.06 38.40
N PHE A 5 -4.37 -7.83 38.17
CA PHE A 5 -4.36 -7.18 36.86
C PHE A 5 -3.45 -7.99 35.92
N PRO A 6 -3.90 -8.42 34.73
CA PRO A 6 -2.99 -9.02 33.77
C PRO A 6 -1.91 -7.99 33.39
N PRO A 7 -0.65 -8.39 33.21
CA PRO A 7 0.38 -7.46 32.75
C PRO A 7 -0.05 -6.87 31.41
N PRO A 8 0.23 -5.58 31.12
CA PRO A 8 0.02 -5.04 29.79
C PRO A 8 0.78 -5.93 28.81
N GLU A 9 0.07 -6.53 27.86
CA GLU A 9 0.69 -7.32 26.80
C GLU A 9 1.82 -6.49 26.20
N GLY A 10 3.03 -7.03 26.34
CA GLY A 10 4.26 -6.30 26.10
C GLY A 10 4.21 -5.61 24.75
N SER A 11 4.26 -4.28 24.77
CA SER A 11 4.50 -3.48 23.59
C SER A 11 5.93 -3.76 23.12
N GLY A 12 6.11 -4.85 22.38
CA GLY A 12 7.36 -5.14 21.67
C GLY A 12 7.72 -3.94 20.81
N CYS A 13 9.01 -3.61 20.74
CA CYS A 13 9.46 -2.51 19.90
C CYS A 13 9.29 -2.93 18.45
N LYS A 14 8.49 -2.21 17.69
CA LYS A 14 8.34 -2.46 16.25
C LYS A 14 9.41 -1.66 15.52
N LEU A 15 10.27 -2.34 14.77
CA LEU A 15 11.27 -1.68 13.94
C LEU A 15 11.00 -1.87 12.45
N CYS A 16 11.22 -0.78 11.72
CA CYS A 16 11.29 -0.75 10.28
C CYS A 16 12.74 -0.54 9.82
N PRO A 17 13.09 -0.99 8.60
CA PRO A 17 14.39 -0.68 8.03
C PRO A 17 14.60 0.83 7.88
N ARG A 18 15.86 1.25 7.74
CA ARG A 18 16.21 2.66 7.52
C ARG A 18 15.51 3.17 6.26
N HIS A 19 14.94 4.38 6.34
CA HIS A 19 14.16 5.05 5.29
C HIS A 19 12.77 4.46 5.02
N TRP A 20 12.25 3.61 5.92
CA TRP A 20 10.86 3.17 5.89
C TRP A 20 10.07 3.89 6.98
N ALA A 21 8.87 4.33 6.64
CA ALA A 21 7.94 4.91 7.60
C ALA A 21 7.24 3.77 8.37
N LEU A 22 7.32 3.79 9.70
CA LEU A 22 6.55 2.89 10.55
C LEU A 22 5.16 3.48 10.79
N HIS A 23 4.11 2.71 10.52
CA HIS A 23 2.76 3.03 10.95
C HIS A 23 2.05 1.76 11.39
N ARG A 24 1.61 1.76 12.66
CA ARG A 24 1.07 0.59 13.38
C ARG A 24 2.04 -0.59 13.39
N ASP A 25 1.76 -1.60 12.57
CA ASP A 25 2.47 -2.87 12.43
C ASP A 25 3.14 -3.02 11.08
N LYS A 26 3.13 -1.96 10.27
CA LYS A 26 3.63 -1.99 8.89
C LYS A 26 4.67 -0.92 8.65
N CYS A 27 5.57 -1.26 7.75
CA CYS A 27 6.62 -0.42 7.25
C CYS A 27 6.31 -0.06 5.80
N TYR A 28 6.43 1.23 5.47
CA TYR A 28 6.16 1.76 4.14
C TYR A 28 7.40 2.41 3.55
N TRP A 29 7.69 2.13 2.29
CA TRP A 29 8.79 2.73 1.57
C TRP A 29 8.28 3.36 0.27
N LEU A 30 8.53 4.65 0.10
CA LEU A 30 8.19 5.40 -1.10
C LEU A 30 9.43 5.47 -2.00
N SER A 31 9.26 5.15 -3.28
CA SER A 31 10.35 5.24 -4.25
C SER A 31 10.77 6.68 -4.52
N GLU A 32 12.06 6.86 -4.79
CA GLU A 32 12.60 8.14 -5.26
C GLU A 32 12.41 8.30 -6.77
N ASP A 33 12.54 7.20 -7.50
CA ASP A 33 12.39 7.11 -8.96
C ASP A 33 10.93 6.87 -9.40
N ASN A 34 10.67 7.19 -10.67
CA ASN A 34 9.41 6.91 -11.35
C ASN A 34 9.62 5.75 -12.35
N GLN A 35 8.73 4.76 -12.30
CA GLN A 35 8.72 3.61 -13.20
C GLN A 35 7.30 3.09 -13.42
N TYR A 36 7.15 2.14 -14.34
CA TYR A 36 5.89 1.43 -14.58
C TYR A 36 5.51 0.50 -13.41
N TRP A 37 4.22 0.19 -13.30
CA TRP A 37 3.66 -0.52 -12.15
C TRP A 37 4.32 -1.88 -11.88
N SER A 38 4.56 -2.66 -12.94
CA SER A 38 5.20 -3.98 -12.81
C SER A 38 6.64 -3.88 -12.29
N TRP A 39 7.37 -2.82 -12.65
CA TRP A 39 8.71 -2.59 -12.10
C TRP A 39 8.66 -2.31 -10.61
N GLY A 40 7.71 -1.47 -10.16
CA GLY A 40 7.49 -1.21 -8.74
C GLY A 40 7.12 -2.49 -7.97
N ARG A 41 6.32 -3.38 -8.58
CA ARG A 41 6.00 -4.69 -8.02
C ARG A 41 7.25 -5.54 -7.81
N ASP A 42 8.09 -5.63 -8.84
CA ASP A 42 9.32 -6.41 -8.77
C ASP A 42 10.28 -5.81 -7.74
N ASP A 43 10.51 -4.49 -7.75
CA ASP A 43 11.35 -3.81 -6.78
C ASP A 43 10.90 -4.07 -5.33
N CYS A 44 9.59 -3.99 -5.04
CA CYS A 44 9.09 -4.36 -3.72
C CYS A 44 9.39 -5.83 -3.39
N SER A 45 9.20 -6.76 -4.32
CA SER A 45 9.52 -8.18 -4.15
C SER A 45 11.01 -8.39 -3.82
N TRP A 46 11.90 -7.71 -4.55
CA TRP A 46 13.35 -7.74 -4.31
C TRP A 46 13.73 -7.21 -2.91
N LYS A 47 12.95 -6.29 -2.32
CA LYS A 47 13.14 -5.80 -0.95
C LYS A 47 12.51 -6.70 0.13
N GLY A 48 11.99 -7.87 -0.24
CA GLY A 48 11.24 -8.76 0.67
C GLY A 48 9.95 -8.11 1.15
N SER A 49 9.26 -7.41 0.24
CA SER A 49 8.05 -6.64 0.50
C SER A 49 7.09 -6.78 -0.68
N HIS A 50 5.94 -6.12 -0.63
CA HIS A 50 5.00 -6.09 -1.75
C HIS A 50 4.48 -4.66 -1.95
N LEU A 51 3.90 -4.38 -3.12
CA LEU A 51 3.24 -3.09 -3.33
C LEU A 51 2.13 -2.89 -2.30
N LEU A 52 1.91 -1.64 -1.90
CA LEU A 52 0.92 -1.25 -0.89
C LEU A 52 -0.47 -1.86 -1.14
N VAL A 53 -0.99 -2.55 -0.15
CA VAL A 53 -2.35 -3.12 -0.08
C VAL A 53 -3.09 -2.42 1.03
N ILE A 54 -4.11 -1.64 0.66
CA ILE A 54 -4.88 -0.83 1.58
C ILE A 54 -6.00 -1.67 2.18
N GLN A 55 -5.96 -1.88 3.49
CA GLN A 55 -6.89 -2.72 4.25
C GLN A 55 -7.97 -1.90 4.95
N ASP A 56 -7.68 -0.66 5.34
CA ASP A 56 -8.61 0.19 6.08
C ASP A 56 -8.46 1.69 5.76
N GLN A 57 -9.43 2.47 6.24
CA GLN A 57 -9.50 3.92 5.98
C GLN A 57 -8.37 4.69 6.68
N GLU A 58 -7.90 4.26 7.85
CA GLU A 58 -6.80 4.93 8.56
C GLU A 58 -5.48 4.74 7.78
N GLU A 59 -5.26 3.53 7.25
CA GLU A 59 -4.11 3.25 6.38
C GLU A 59 -4.16 4.11 5.11
N LEU A 60 -5.33 4.24 4.47
CA LEU A 60 -5.51 5.12 3.32
C LEU A 60 -5.14 6.58 3.66
N GLU A 61 -5.63 7.09 4.79
CA GLU A 61 -5.36 8.46 5.24
C GLU A 61 -3.87 8.67 5.56
N PHE A 62 -3.22 7.70 6.19
CA PHE A 62 -1.79 7.75 6.44
C PHE A 62 -1.01 7.88 5.13
N ILE A 63 -1.31 7.04 4.15
CA ILE A 63 -0.63 7.05 2.84
C ILE A 63 -0.87 8.36 2.07
N GLN A 64 -2.09 8.90 2.13
CA GLN A 64 -2.41 10.19 1.51
C GLN A 64 -1.66 11.37 2.15
N ASN A 65 -1.30 11.24 3.42
CA ASN A 65 -0.53 12.24 4.17
C ASN A 65 0.99 12.05 4.10
N ILE A 66 1.49 10.98 3.46
CA ILE A 66 2.95 10.82 3.27
C ILE A 66 3.50 12.02 2.48
N PRO A 67 4.51 12.73 3.01
CA PRO A 67 5.11 13.86 2.32
C PRO A 67 5.71 13.40 0.98
N GLY A 68 5.39 14.12 -0.10
CA GLY A 68 5.80 13.77 -1.46
C GLY A 68 4.69 13.17 -2.34
N ASN A 69 3.53 12.82 -1.76
CA ASN A 69 2.38 12.26 -2.49
C ASN A 69 1.53 13.31 -3.23
N GLN A 70 2.16 14.34 -3.80
CA GLN A 70 1.48 15.36 -4.63
C GLN A 70 1.12 14.81 -6.01
N ASN A 71 1.95 13.90 -6.51
CA ASN A 71 1.78 13.19 -7.78
C ASN A 71 1.15 11.82 -7.51
N PRO A 72 0.53 11.18 -8.52
CA PRO A 72 0.07 9.81 -8.39
C PRO A 72 1.23 8.87 -8.05
N VAL A 73 0.99 7.93 -7.14
CA VAL A 73 1.96 6.92 -6.72
C VAL A 73 1.31 5.55 -6.83
N TRP A 74 1.98 4.61 -7.47
CA TRP A 74 1.51 3.24 -7.65
C TRP A 74 1.27 2.54 -6.31
N ILE A 75 0.12 1.88 -6.23
CA ILE A 75 -0.25 0.96 -5.16
C ILE A 75 -0.46 -0.43 -5.74
N GLY A 76 -0.53 -1.45 -4.90
CA GLY A 76 -0.63 -2.86 -5.28
C GLY A 76 -2.00 -3.27 -5.78
N LEU A 77 -2.72 -2.41 -6.50
CA LEU A 77 -4.05 -2.68 -7.02
C LEU A 77 -4.05 -2.59 -8.55
N ASN A 78 -4.53 -3.64 -9.22
CA ASN A 78 -4.63 -3.70 -10.66
C ASN A 78 -5.95 -4.35 -11.12
N ILE A 79 -6.30 -4.15 -12.39
CA ILE A 79 -7.39 -4.88 -13.03
C ILE A 79 -6.84 -6.22 -13.56
N THR A 80 -7.40 -7.33 -13.09
CA THR A 80 -7.06 -8.67 -13.58
C THR A 80 -8.06 -9.19 -14.62
N SER A 81 -7.54 -9.84 -15.67
CA SER A 81 -8.31 -10.55 -16.71
C SER A 81 -8.41 -12.04 -16.35
N PRO A 82 -9.54 -12.74 -16.56
CA PRO A 82 -10.75 -12.35 -17.30
C PRO A 82 -11.87 -11.66 -16.48
N GLY A 83 -11.58 -11.19 -15.26
CA GLY A 83 -12.61 -10.66 -14.35
C GLY A 83 -12.96 -9.18 -14.54
N ARG A 84 -12.05 -8.37 -15.11
CA ARG A 84 -12.13 -6.89 -15.10
C ARG A 84 -12.45 -6.32 -13.72
N LYS A 85 -11.88 -6.94 -12.69
CA LYS A 85 -12.06 -6.57 -11.28
C LYS A 85 -10.77 -6.03 -10.71
N TRP A 86 -10.90 -5.06 -9.82
CA TRP A 86 -9.79 -4.57 -9.03
C TRP A 86 -9.36 -5.64 -8.03
N THR A 87 -8.11 -6.05 -8.13
CA THR A 87 -7.49 -7.09 -7.31
C THR A 87 -6.18 -6.56 -6.74
N TRP A 88 -5.95 -6.85 -5.47
CA TRP A 88 -4.70 -6.53 -4.80
C TRP A 88 -3.61 -7.52 -5.18
N VAL A 89 -2.34 -7.13 -5.02
CA VAL A 89 -1.18 -8.01 -5.25
C VAL A 89 -1.13 -9.23 -4.33
N ASP A 90 -1.87 -9.24 -3.21
CA ASP A 90 -2.04 -10.41 -2.34
C ASP A 90 -3.13 -11.38 -2.85
N GLY A 91 -3.91 -10.97 -3.84
CA GLY A 91 -5.00 -11.75 -4.43
C GLY A 91 -6.39 -11.41 -3.88
N SER A 92 -6.49 -10.61 -2.82
CA SER A 92 -7.79 -10.15 -2.33
C SER A 92 -8.48 -9.18 -3.30
N PRO A 93 -9.82 -9.24 -3.45
CA PRO A 93 -10.57 -8.28 -4.25
C PRO A 93 -10.68 -6.92 -3.53
N LEU A 94 -10.74 -5.83 -4.29
CA LEU A 94 -11.01 -4.51 -3.73
C LEU A 94 -12.41 -4.46 -3.08
N ASN A 95 -12.46 -4.04 -1.81
CA ASN A 95 -13.71 -3.66 -1.18
C ASN A 95 -14.11 -2.23 -1.62
N GLN A 96 -15.06 -2.12 -2.54
CA GLN A 96 -15.54 -0.84 -3.08
C GLN A 96 -16.23 0.05 -2.03
N THR A 97 -16.54 -0.48 -0.85
CA THR A 97 -17.07 0.30 0.27
C THR A 97 -16.00 1.14 0.97
N LEU A 98 -14.72 0.78 0.84
CA LEU A 98 -13.61 1.55 1.43
C LEU A 98 -13.32 2.83 0.64
N PHE A 99 -13.17 2.71 -0.68
CA PHE A 99 -12.89 3.84 -1.55
C PHE A 99 -13.29 3.56 -3.00
N ALA A 100 -13.47 4.63 -3.76
CA ALA A 100 -13.70 4.56 -5.20
C ALA A 100 -12.41 4.82 -5.98
N VAL A 101 -12.18 4.03 -7.04
CA VAL A 101 -11.12 4.29 -8.01
C VAL A 101 -11.68 5.18 -9.12
N SER A 102 -11.10 6.36 -9.28
CA SER A 102 -11.50 7.33 -10.31
C SER A 102 -10.86 7.01 -11.65
N GLY A 103 -11.66 6.80 -12.69
CA GLY A 103 -11.18 6.54 -14.05
C GLY A 103 -11.73 5.23 -14.61
N PRO A 104 -11.39 4.89 -15.87
CA PRO A 104 -11.88 3.69 -16.53
C PRO A 104 -11.21 2.43 -15.95
N ALA A 105 -11.99 1.36 -15.80
CA ALA A 105 -11.51 0.06 -15.30
C ALA A 105 -11.29 -0.89 -16.48
N GLU A 106 -10.23 -0.65 -17.24
CA GLU A 106 -9.91 -1.41 -18.45
C GLU A 106 -8.89 -2.52 -18.18
N GLU A 107 -8.77 -3.43 -19.13
CA GLU A 107 -7.71 -4.44 -19.14
C GLU A 107 -6.36 -3.72 -19.29
N ASN A 108 -5.42 -3.93 -18.36
CA ASN A 108 -4.16 -3.18 -18.21
C ASN A 108 -4.26 -1.82 -17.47
N SER A 109 -5.33 -1.60 -16.70
CA SER A 109 -5.40 -0.50 -15.73
C SER A 109 -4.78 -0.88 -14.37
N CYS A 110 -3.97 0.02 -13.82
CA CYS A 110 -3.37 -0.05 -12.50
C CYS A 110 -3.83 1.14 -11.66
N ALA A 111 -3.87 0.99 -10.33
CA ALA A 111 -4.30 2.06 -9.46
C ALA A 111 -3.12 2.83 -8.88
N ALA A 112 -3.24 4.15 -8.87
CA ALA A 112 -2.31 5.05 -8.23
C ALA A 112 -3.03 5.89 -7.16
N VAL A 113 -2.46 6.00 -5.97
CA VAL A 113 -2.95 6.89 -4.91
C VAL A 113 -2.46 8.31 -5.16
N LYS A 114 -3.33 9.28 -4.90
CA LYS A 114 -3.02 10.71 -4.82
C LYS A 114 -3.56 11.23 -3.49
N LYS A 115 -3.12 12.41 -3.05
CA LYS A 115 -3.52 13.08 -1.80
C LYS A 115 -5.01 13.00 -1.40
N THR A 116 -5.95 12.93 -2.35
CA THR A 116 -7.39 12.93 -2.05
C THR A 116 -8.18 11.80 -2.69
N GLN A 117 -7.56 11.00 -3.56
CA GLN A 117 -8.28 10.00 -4.35
C GLN A 117 -7.33 8.93 -4.88
N ILE A 118 -7.90 7.78 -5.23
CA ILE A 118 -7.21 6.75 -6.00
C ILE A 118 -7.65 6.88 -7.45
N LYS A 119 -6.69 6.84 -8.37
CA LYS A 119 -6.91 6.96 -9.82
C LYS A 119 -6.59 5.64 -10.51
N SER A 120 -7.37 5.34 -11.53
CA SER A 120 -7.04 4.34 -12.54
C SER A 120 -6.15 4.98 -13.60
N GLU A 121 -5.00 4.37 -13.86
CA GLU A 121 -4.02 4.81 -14.84
C GLU A 121 -3.49 3.60 -15.63
N ILE A 122 -2.87 3.86 -16.79
CA ILE A 122 -2.27 2.81 -17.62
C ILE A 122 -1.03 2.26 -16.88
N CYS A 123 -0.93 0.95 -16.70
CA CYS A 123 0.15 0.33 -15.90
C CYS A 123 1.57 0.67 -16.38
N ASN A 124 1.75 1.07 -17.64
CA ASN A 124 3.03 1.43 -18.25
C ASN A 124 3.43 2.90 -18.05
N THR A 125 2.66 3.68 -17.29
CA THR A 125 3.00 5.08 -16.97
C THR A 125 4.04 5.15 -15.85
N ASP A 126 4.97 6.10 -15.95
CA ASP A 126 6.02 6.32 -14.95
C ASP A 126 5.51 7.09 -13.72
N TYR A 127 5.28 6.36 -12.63
CA TYR A 127 5.01 6.92 -11.32
C TYR A 127 5.94 6.34 -10.26
N LYS A 128 6.01 7.04 -9.14
CA LYS A 128 6.60 6.48 -7.92
C LYS A 128 5.76 5.30 -7.46
N TRP A 129 6.28 4.45 -6.60
CA TRP A 129 5.54 3.34 -6.01
C TRP A 129 5.75 3.27 -4.50
N ILE A 130 4.80 2.64 -3.80
CA ILE A 130 4.90 2.38 -2.36
C ILE A 130 5.01 0.89 -2.14
N CYS A 131 6.09 0.48 -1.46
CA CYS A 131 6.24 -0.85 -0.92
C CYS A 131 5.76 -0.89 0.53
N GLN A 132 5.17 -2.01 0.93
CA GLN A 132 4.80 -2.29 2.31
C GLN A 132 5.35 -3.63 2.77
N LYS A 133 5.63 -3.76 4.07
CA LYS A 133 5.87 -5.04 4.74
C LYS A 133 5.53 -4.93 6.23
N GLU A 134 5.41 -6.06 6.89
CA GLU A 134 5.20 -6.12 8.33
C GLU A 134 6.46 -5.63 9.08
N ALA A 135 6.25 -4.90 10.18
CA ALA A 135 7.28 -4.47 11.09
C ALA A 135 7.81 -5.66 11.90
N VAL A 136 9.10 -5.63 12.23
CA VAL A 136 9.71 -6.69 13.03
C VAL A 136 9.48 -6.36 14.50
N LEU A 137 8.82 -7.27 15.22
CA LEU A 137 8.74 -7.25 16.68
C LEU A 137 10.08 -7.73 17.25
N ILE A 138 10.67 -6.91 18.11
CA ILE A 138 11.87 -7.23 18.90
C ILE A 138 11.60 -7.11 20.39
#